data_AF-A0A7Y2TPC7-F1
#
_entry.id   AF-A0A7Y2TPC7-F1
#
_cell.length_a   1.000
_cell.length_b   1.000
_cell.length_c   1.000
_cell.angle_alpha   90.00
_cell.angle_beta   90.00
_cell.angle_gamma   90.00
#
_symmetry.space_group_name_H-M   'P 1'
#
loop_
_entity.id
_entity.type
_entity.pdbx_description
1 polymer ?
#
loop_
_entity_poly.entity_id
_entity_poly.type
_entity_poly.pdbx_seq_one_letter_code
_entity_poly.pdbx_strand_id
1 'polypeptide(L)' 'MALFDREDAPKGSSLAFGTDAEGFVAWKDHLESEGLDLRLADHRLAYSLYFHDPWGNYHEITTYSRDEVAEKLG' A
#
# COMPACT_ATOMS: atom_id res chain seq x y z
N MET A 1 4.95 9.49 -11.48
CA MET A 1 6.12 8.59 -11.40
C MET A 1 7.17 9.31 -10.55
N ALA A 2 7.59 8.73 -9.44
CA ALA A 2 8.58 9.34 -8.56
C ALA A 2 9.76 8.38 -8.42
N LEU A 3 10.97 8.87 -8.67
CA LEU A 3 12.22 8.13 -8.52
C LEU A 3 13.03 8.85 -7.44
N PHE A 4 13.38 8.14 -6.39
CA PHE A 4 14.15 8.68 -5.26
C PHE A 4 15.42 7.87 -5.09
N ASP A 5 16.54 8.56 -4.94
CA ASP A 5 17.82 7.92 -4.66
C ASP A 5 17.91 7.55 -3.17
N ARG A 6 18.33 6.32 -2.88
CA ARG A 6 18.48 5.78 -1.53
C ARG A 6 19.62 4.77 -1.51
N GLU A 7 20.61 5.00 -0.63
CA GLU A 7 21.76 4.09 -0.47
C GLU A 7 21.34 2.66 -0.08
N ASP A 8 20.27 2.51 0.72
CA ASP A 8 19.70 1.22 1.15
C ASP A 8 18.33 0.94 0.50
N ALA A 9 18.15 1.26 -0.78
CA ALA A 9 16.94 0.84 -1.49
C ALA A 9 16.84 -0.70 -1.50
N PRO A 10 15.66 -1.29 -1.20
CA PRO A 10 15.41 -2.71 -1.44
C PRO A 10 15.77 -3.05 -2.89
N LYS A 11 16.32 -4.25 -3.13
CA LYS A 11 16.63 -4.70 -4.50
C LYS A 11 15.34 -4.85 -5.30
N GLY A 12 14.94 -3.81 -6.05
CA GLY A 12 13.77 -3.82 -6.94
C GLY A 12 13.03 -2.48 -6.99
N SER A 13 12.29 -2.25 -8.06
CA SER A 13 11.33 -1.15 -8.14
C SER A 13 9.99 -1.58 -7.53
N SER A 14 9.40 -0.76 -6.67
CA SER A 14 8.02 -0.96 -6.22
C SER A 14 7.02 -0.48 -7.26
N LEU A 15 5.99 -1.25 -7.55
CA LEU A 15 4.84 -0.79 -8.32
C LEU A 15 3.73 -0.34 -7.37
N ALA A 16 3.26 0.90 -7.56
CA ALA A 16 2.19 1.48 -6.75
C ALA A 16 0.91 1.64 -7.57
N PHE A 17 -0.21 1.19 -7.02
CA PHE A 17 -1.55 1.33 -7.58
C PHE A 17 -2.35 2.35 -6.78
N GLY A 18 -2.86 3.38 -7.46
CA GLY A 18 -3.74 4.37 -6.85
C GLY A 18 -5.18 3.88 -6.77
N THR A 19 -5.87 4.17 -5.67
CA THR A 19 -7.28 3.86 -5.46
C THR A 19 -7.98 4.93 -4.62
N ASP A 20 -9.31 4.90 -4.56
CA ASP A 20 -10.12 5.69 -3.63
C ASP A 20 -10.21 5.00 -2.25
N ALA A 21 -10.95 5.60 -1.31
CA ALA A 21 -11.04 5.06 0.05
C ALA A 21 -11.73 3.69 0.10
N GLU A 22 -12.78 3.47 -0.70
CA GLU A 22 -13.51 2.20 -0.73
C GLU A 22 -12.64 1.08 -1.31
N GLY A 23 -11.99 1.35 -2.45
CA GLY A 23 -11.07 0.41 -3.07
C GLY A 23 -9.87 0.09 -2.18
N PHE A 24 -9.37 1.07 -1.40
CA PHE A 24 -8.27 0.83 -0.46
C PHE A 24 -8.64 -0.20 0.60
N VAL A 25 -9.81 -0.05 1.24
CA VAL A 25 -10.30 -0.99 2.26
C VAL A 25 -10.62 -2.35 1.64
N ALA A 26 -11.27 -2.37 0.47
CA ALA A 26 -11.56 -3.62 -0.24
C ALA A 26 -10.28 -4.41 -0.59
N TRP A 27 -9.23 -3.72 -1.02
CA TRP A 27 -7.93 -4.35 -1.28
C TRP A 27 -7.27 -4.85 -0.01
N LYS A 28 -7.33 -4.08 1.09
CA LYS A 28 -6.81 -4.54 2.39
C LYS A 28 -7.45 -5.88 2.78
N ASP A 29 -8.77 -5.94 2.79
CA ASP A 29 -9.53 -7.13 3.21
C ASP A 29 -9.25 -8.30 2.28
N HIS A 30 -9.22 -8.07 0.96
CA HIS A 30 -8.93 -9.10 -0.01
C HIS A 30 -7.52 -9.68 0.18
N LEU A 31 -6.49 -8.83 0.26
CA LEU A 31 -5.10 -9.28 0.39
C LEU A 31 -4.86 -10.01 1.72
N GLU A 32 -5.48 -9.56 2.81
CA GLU A 32 -5.46 -10.29 4.10
C GLU A 32 -6.16 -11.64 3.98
N SER A 33 -7.28 -11.73 3.25
CA SER A 33 -7.98 -13.00 3.03
C SER A 33 -7.17 -14.01 2.20
N GLU A 34 -6.29 -13.52 1.32
CA GLU A 34 -5.33 -14.33 0.56
C GLU A 34 -4.09 -14.72 1.39
N GLY A 35 -4.02 -14.28 2.65
CA GLY A 35 -2.94 -14.62 3.58
C GLY A 35 -1.65 -13.84 3.37
N LEU A 36 -1.71 -12.68 2.71
CA LEU A 36 -0.54 -11.81 2.52
C LEU A 36 -0.27 -10.99 3.78
N ASP A 37 1.02 -10.85 4.11
CA ASP A 37 1.47 -9.95 5.18
C ASP A 37 1.51 -8.50 4.67
N LEU A 38 0.68 -7.65 5.25
CA LEU A 38 0.52 -6.26 4.84
C LEU A 38 1.14 -5.32 5.88
N ARG A 39 1.97 -4.39 5.39
CA ARG A 39 2.39 -3.22 6.17
C ARG A 39 1.52 -2.02 5.82
N LEU A 40 0.56 -1.71 6.69
CA LEU A 40 -0.20 -0.46 6.64
C LEU A 40 0.66 0.72 7.12
N ALA A 41 0.69 1.81 6.36
CA ALA A 41 1.38 3.04 6.71
C ALA A 41 0.49 4.26 6.51
N ASP A 42 0.41 5.12 7.53
CA ASP A 42 -0.16 6.47 7.45
C ASP A 42 0.98 7.48 7.21
N HIS A 43 1.06 8.01 5.99
CA HIS A 43 2.05 9.04 5.60
C HIS A 43 1.54 10.46 5.84
N ARG A 44 0.48 10.64 6.65
CA ARG A 44 -0.22 11.91 6.96
C ARG A 44 -0.98 12.54 5.81
N LEU A 45 -0.51 12.38 4.57
CA LEU A 45 -1.19 12.82 3.36
C LEU A 45 -1.84 11.65 2.59
N ALA A 46 -1.36 10.44 2.82
CA ALA A 46 -1.80 9.24 2.12
C ALA A 46 -1.76 8.03 3.06
N TYR A 47 -2.60 7.05 2.75
CA TYR A 47 -2.47 5.70 3.29
C TYR A 47 -1.87 4.78 2.24
N SER A 48 -1.05 3.85 2.70
CA SER A 48 -0.40 2.87 1.83
C SER A 48 -0.39 1.47 2.47
N LEU A 49 -0.68 0.46 1.66
CA LEU A 49 -0.46 -0.95 1.99
C LEU A 49 0.74 -1.44 1.21
N TYR A 50 1.78 -1.88 1.90
CA TYR A 50 2.94 -2.49 1.29
C TYR A 50 2.94 -3.99 1.51
N PHE A 51 3.24 -4.76 0.47
CA PHE A 51 3.26 -6.22 0.53
C PHE A 51 4.19 -6.82 -0.52
N HIS A 52 4.53 -8.10 -0.35
CA HIS A 52 5.18 -8.89 -1.37
C HIS A 52 4.18 -9.86 -1.97
N ASP A 53 4.19 -10.03 -3.29
CA ASP A 53 3.46 -11.13 -3.91
C ASP A 53 4.15 -12.49 -3.64
N PRO A 54 3.52 -13.63 -3.99
CA PRO A 54 4.12 -14.96 -3.78
C PRO A 54 5.46 -15.21 -4.48
N TRP A 55 5.85 -14.35 -5.43
CA TRP A 55 7.13 -14.42 -6.13
C TRP A 55 8.16 -13.42 -5.57
N GLY A 56 7.83 -12.70 -4.51
CA GLY A 56 8.71 -11.75 -3.85
C GLY A 56 8.78 -10.38 -4.50
N ASN A 57 7.88 -10.03 -5.43
CA ASN A 57 7.83 -8.67 -5.96
C ASN A 57 7.16 -7.73 -4.96
N TYR A 58 7.72 -6.53 -4.79
CA TYR A 58 7.24 -5.55 -3.83
C TYR A 58 6.22 -4.59 -4.46
N HIS A 59 5.02 -4.52 -3.86
CA HIS A 59 3.89 -3.75 -4.36
C HIS A 59 3.34 -2.80 -3.31
N GLU A 60 2.64 -1.77 -3.78
CA GLU A 60 1.95 -0.79 -2.97
C GLU A 60 0.52 -0.55 -3.48
N ILE A 61 -0.48 -0.59 -2.59
CA ILE A 61 -1.78 0.05 -2.82
C ILE A 61 -1.76 1.38 -2.08
N THR A 62 -2.10 2.48 -2.73
CA THR A 62 -2.02 3.83 -2.14
C THR A 62 -3.24 4.67 -2.42
N THR A 63 -3.63 5.50 -1.46
CA THR A 63 -4.74 6.46 -1.62
C THR A 63 -4.45 7.77 -0.91
N TYR A 64 -4.93 8.87 -1.50
CA TYR A 64 -4.90 10.21 -0.91
C TYR A 64 -6.18 10.55 -0.15
N SER A 65 -7.21 9.68 -0.17
CA SER A 65 -8.44 9.82 0.63
C SER A 65 -8.19 9.42 2.09
N ARG A 66 -7.20 10.05 2.72
CA ARG A 66 -6.62 9.63 4.00
C ARG A 66 -7.62 9.67 5.15
N ASP A 67 -8.42 10.73 5.25
CA ASP A 67 -9.38 10.89 6.34
C ASP A 67 -10.53 9.88 6.23
N GLU A 68 -11.05 9.64 5.03
CA GLU A 68 -12.08 8.62 4.78
C GLU A 68 -11.58 7.21 5.11
N VAL A 69 -10.33 6.89 4.79
CA VAL A 69 -9.72 5.60 5.16
C VAL A 69 -9.52 5.50 6.67
N ALA A 70 -9.07 6.58 7.34
CA ALA A 70 -8.92 6.59 8.79
C ALA A 70 -10.24 6.30 9.51
N GLU A 71 -11.36 6.86 9.02
CA GLU A 71 -12.70 6.58 9.55
C GLU A 71 -13.15 5.14 9.32
N LYS A 72 -12.78 4.52 8.20
CA LYS A 72 -13.16 3.13 7.87
C LYS A 72 -12.29 2.08 8.58
N LEU A 73 -11.07 2.43 8.98
CA LEU A 73 -10.13 1.52 9.66
C LEU A 73 -10.18 1.59 11.19
N GLY A 74 -10.81 2.64 11.75
CA GLY A 74 -11.00 2.82 13.20
C GLY A 74 -12.28 2.16 13.71
#